data_AF-A0A2D9N3H8-F1
#
_entry.id   AF-A0A2D9N3H8-F1
#
_cell.length_a   1.000
_cell.length_b   1.000
_cell.length_c   1.000
_cell.angle_alpha   90.00
_cell.angle_beta   90.00
_cell.angle_gamma   90.00
#
_symmetry.space_group_name_H-M   'P 1'
#
loop_
_entity.id
_entity.type
_entity.pdbx_description
1 polymer ?
#
loop_
_entity_poly.entity_id
_entity_poly.type
_entity_poly.pdbx_seq_one_letter_code
_entity_poly.pdbx_strand_id
1 'polypeptide(L)'
;MQPDLLNFIHENALQIMLDLKGWKYSNNAVILNDLAVVKPDFYPDNFILATGKRGYIYALGESRIDYAGEVYSSVDELLSSCGNEAVKDFINWKFLMEKEWVITDGNRKFICSFTTLDKLPKRTKHRC
;
A
#
# COMPACT_ATOMS: atom_id res chain seq x y z
N MET A 1 -1.10 10.02 16.85
CA MET A 1 -1.35 9.98 15.39
C MET A 1 -2.81 10.31 15.18
N GLN A 2 -3.15 11.36 14.42
CA GLN A 2 -4.53 11.53 13.97
C GLN A 2 -4.89 10.31 13.09
N PRO A 3 -6.12 9.78 13.17
CA PRO A 3 -6.48 8.57 12.44
C PRO A 3 -6.54 8.85 10.94
N ASP A 4 -5.46 8.54 10.23
CA ASP A 4 -5.44 8.47 8.77
C ASP A 4 -5.91 7.08 8.32
N LEU A 5 -7.24 6.92 8.31
CA LEU A 5 -7.92 5.67 7.94
C LEU A 5 -7.75 5.30 6.46
N LEU A 6 -7.19 6.21 5.64
CA LEU A 6 -6.97 5.98 4.21
C LEU A 6 -5.68 5.20 3.98
N ASN A 7 -4.65 5.47 4.79
CA ASN A 7 -3.33 4.85 4.69
C ASN A 7 -3.05 3.82 5.80
N PHE A 8 -3.81 3.83 6.89
CA PHE A 8 -3.62 2.93 8.04
C PHE A 8 -4.97 2.40 8.53
N ILE A 9 -5.10 1.08 8.63
CA ILE A 9 -6.33 0.44 9.11
C ILE A 9 -6.00 -0.75 10.00
N HIS A 10 -6.95 -1.20 10.82
CA HIS A 10 -6.78 -2.45 11.55
C HIS A 10 -6.59 -3.63 10.57
N GLU A 11 -5.68 -4.56 10.87
CA GLU A 11 -5.36 -5.68 9.97
C GLU A 11 -6.60 -6.53 9.63
N ASN A 12 -7.42 -6.86 10.63
CA ASN A 12 -8.71 -7.51 10.40
C ASN A 12 -9.63 -6.76 9.40
N ALA A 13 -9.64 -5.42 9.43
CA ALA A 13 -10.43 -4.63 8.49
C ALA A 13 -9.86 -4.72 7.07
N LEU A 14 -8.52 -4.75 6.92
CA LEU A 14 -7.84 -4.98 5.65
C LEU A 14 -8.25 -6.33 5.06
N GLN A 15 -8.18 -7.39 5.88
CA GLN A 15 -8.58 -8.73 5.49
C GLN A 15 -10.04 -8.76 5.02
N ILE A 16 -10.96 -8.22 5.82
CA ILE A 16 -12.40 -8.17 5.48
C ILE A 16 -12.62 -7.42 4.17
N MET A 17 -11.97 -6.27 3.94
CA MET A 17 -12.12 -5.51 2.70
C MET A 17 -11.63 -6.27 1.47
N LEU A 18 -10.49 -6.94 1.57
CA LEU A 18 -9.96 -7.78 0.49
C LEU A 18 -10.89 -8.95 0.19
N ASP A 19 -11.35 -9.65 1.23
CA ASP A 19 -12.25 -10.80 1.10
C ASP A 19 -13.58 -10.40 0.45
N LEU A 20 -14.19 -9.27 0.88
CA LEU A 20 -15.41 -8.71 0.28
C LEU A 20 -15.24 -8.36 -1.20
N LYS A 21 -14.02 -8.05 -1.63
CA LYS A 21 -13.67 -7.74 -3.03
C LYS A 21 -13.22 -8.99 -3.80
N GLY A 22 -13.12 -10.15 -3.14
CA GLY A 22 -12.77 -11.44 -3.72
C GLY A 22 -11.26 -11.71 -3.81
N TRP A 23 -10.46 -10.98 -3.02
CA TRP A 23 -9.02 -11.13 -2.91
C TRP A 23 -8.66 -11.82 -1.60
N LYS A 24 -7.81 -12.84 -1.65
CA LYS A 24 -7.30 -13.51 -0.46
C LYS A 24 -6.10 -12.72 0.06
N TYR A 25 -6.24 -12.17 1.25
CA TYR A 25 -5.16 -11.44 1.92
C TYR A 25 -3.95 -12.36 2.20
N SER A 26 -2.74 -11.82 2.04
CA SER A 26 -1.48 -12.54 2.26
C SER A 26 -1.00 -12.52 3.72
N ASN A 27 -1.69 -11.81 4.63
CA ASN A 27 -1.36 -11.69 6.06
C ASN A 27 0.10 -11.28 6.33
N ASN A 28 0.58 -10.29 5.59
CA ASN A 28 1.97 -9.86 5.60
C ASN A 28 2.13 -8.33 5.56
N ALA A 29 1.06 -7.56 5.80
CA ALA A 29 1.17 -6.10 5.78
C ALA A 29 2.17 -5.61 6.81
N VAL A 30 2.86 -4.52 6.50
CA VAL A 30 3.67 -3.80 7.49
C VAL A 30 2.71 -3.28 8.56
N ILE A 31 3.02 -3.57 9.83
CA ILE A 31 2.24 -3.13 10.99
C ILE A 31 2.99 -2.01 11.70
N LEU A 32 2.36 -0.85 11.83
CA LEU A 32 2.87 0.30 12.58
C LEU A 32 1.81 0.76 13.58
N ASN A 33 2.17 0.82 14.88
CA ASN A 33 1.26 1.19 15.96
C ASN A 33 -0.06 0.37 15.94
N ASP A 34 0.04 -0.95 15.81
CA ASP A 34 -1.08 -1.91 15.72
C ASP A 34 -2.04 -1.69 14.52
N LEU A 35 -1.62 -0.91 13.53
CA LEU A 35 -2.36 -0.69 12.29
C LEU A 35 -1.57 -1.22 11.09
N ALA A 36 -2.25 -1.92 10.20
CA ALA A 36 -1.74 -2.31 8.91
C ALA A 36 -1.62 -1.08 8.00
N VAL A 37 -0.42 -0.88 7.45
CA VAL A 37 -0.15 0.17 6.48
C VAL A 37 -0.68 -0.27 5.12
N VAL A 38 -1.48 0.56 4.48
CA VAL A 38 -2.05 0.26 3.16
C VAL A 38 -1.43 1.08 2.04
N LYS A 39 -0.64 2.10 2.37
CA LYS A 39 0.07 2.86 1.35
C LYS A 39 1.19 2.02 0.72
N PRO A 40 1.21 1.83 -0.61
CA PRO A 40 2.17 0.95 -1.28
C PRO A 40 3.63 1.42 -1.15
N ASP A 41 3.86 2.71 -0.89
CA ASP A 41 5.20 3.30 -0.68
C ASP A 41 5.97 2.69 0.50
N PHE A 42 5.28 2.05 1.47
CA PHE A 42 5.88 1.35 2.60
C PHE A 42 6.36 -0.07 2.26
N TYR A 43 6.22 -0.48 1.00
CA TYR A 43 6.51 -1.83 0.56
C TYR A 43 7.57 -1.84 -0.54
N PRO A 44 8.43 -2.88 -0.57
CA PRO A 44 9.34 -3.08 -1.68
C PRO A 44 8.57 -3.38 -2.96
N ASP A 45 9.22 -3.18 -4.09
CA ASP A 45 8.62 -3.47 -5.40
C ASP A 45 8.27 -4.96 -5.52
N ASN A 46 7.13 -5.22 -6.16
CA ASN A 46 6.53 -6.55 -6.31
C ASN A 46 6.10 -7.21 -5.01
N PHE A 47 6.02 -6.48 -3.89
CA PHE A 47 5.44 -6.97 -2.66
C PHE A 47 3.97 -7.36 -2.87
N ILE A 48 3.62 -8.62 -2.61
CA ILE A 48 2.26 -9.13 -2.83
C ILE A 48 1.42 -8.92 -1.57
N LEU A 49 0.44 -8.01 -1.66
CA LEU A 49 -0.53 -7.75 -0.59
C LEU A 49 -1.64 -8.81 -0.55
N ALA A 50 -2.13 -9.21 -1.73
CA ALA A 50 -3.24 -10.15 -1.83
C ALA A 50 -3.18 -10.95 -3.13
N THR A 51 -3.81 -12.13 -3.09
CA THR A 51 -3.85 -13.07 -4.20
C THR A 51 -5.29 -13.38 -4.61
N GLY A 52 -5.53 -13.49 -5.90
CA GLY A 52 -6.78 -13.99 -6.47
C GLY A 52 -6.59 -15.41 -7.02
N LYS A 53 -7.66 -15.97 -7.61
CA LYS A 53 -7.58 -17.27 -8.30
C LYS A 53 -6.60 -17.24 -9.49
N ARG A 54 -6.48 -16.08 -10.13
CA ARG A 54 -5.66 -15.84 -11.32
C ARG A 54 -5.16 -14.39 -11.30
N GLY A 55 -4.55 -13.94 -10.23
CA GLY A 55 -4.11 -12.55 -10.17
C GLY A 55 -3.48 -12.19 -8.85
N TYR A 56 -2.79 -11.05 -8.84
CA TYR A 56 -2.05 -10.55 -7.69
C TYR A 56 -2.34 -9.06 -7.54
N ILE A 57 -2.35 -8.61 -6.28
CA ILE A 57 -2.20 -7.20 -5.93
C ILE A 57 -0.79 -7.03 -5.39
N TYR A 58 0.03 -6.20 -6.05
CA TYR A 58 1.39 -5.94 -5.60
C TYR A 58 1.78 -4.47 -5.72
N ALA A 59 2.73 -4.03 -4.88
CA ALA A 59 3.24 -2.67 -4.91
C ALA A 59 4.21 -2.49 -6.09
N LEU A 60 4.07 -1.42 -6.86
CA LEU A 60 4.98 -1.08 -7.94
C LEU A 60 5.12 0.43 -8.10
N GLY A 61 6.32 0.88 -8.43
CA GLY A 61 6.61 2.28 -8.77
C GLY A 61 7.78 2.83 -7.97
N GLU A 62 8.04 4.12 -8.14
CA GLU A 62 9.05 4.85 -7.38
C GLU A 62 8.38 5.80 -6.38
N SER A 63 9.03 6.00 -5.24
CA SER A 63 8.60 6.97 -4.24
C SER A 63 9.56 8.17 -4.25
N ARG A 64 9.03 9.37 -4.07
CA ARG A 64 9.84 10.53 -3.68
C ARG A 64 9.10 11.33 -2.64
N ILE A 65 9.73 11.60 -1.52
CA ILE A 65 9.07 12.16 -0.33
C ILE A 65 9.85 13.40 0.09
N ASP A 66 9.18 14.55 0.06
CA ASP A 66 9.67 15.79 0.66
C ASP A 66 9.18 15.86 2.11
N TYR A 67 10.12 15.89 3.05
CA TYR A 67 9.86 15.99 4.48
C TYR A 67 10.99 16.75 5.17
N ALA A 68 10.63 17.69 6.04
CA ALA A 68 11.57 18.53 6.79
C ALA A 68 12.61 19.28 5.92
N GLY A 69 12.27 19.57 4.65
CA GLY A 69 13.16 20.26 3.71
C GLY A 69 14.17 19.36 3.00
N GLU A 70 14.11 18.04 3.22
CA GLU A 70 14.91 17.04 2.51
C GLU A 70 14.02 16.15 1.63
N VAL A 71 14.60 15.64 0.54
CA VAL A 71 13.91 14.74 -0.39
C VAL A 71 14.50 13.34 -0.29
N TYR A 72 13.64 12.38 0.03
CA TYR A 72 13.96 10.97 0.17
C TYR A 72 13.43 10.18 -1.03
N SER A 73 14.15 9.14 -1.42
CA SER A 73 13.79 8.23 -2.53
C SER A 73 12.91 7.06 -2.08
N SER A 74 12.70 6.88 -0.78
CA SER A 74 11.82 5.85 -0.24
C SER A 74 11.40 6.17 1.20
N VAL A 75 10.36 5.48 1.68
CA VAL A 75 9.97 5.52 3.09
C VAL A 75 11.08 4.93 3.97
N ASP A 76 11.73 3.84 3.54
CA ASP A 76 12.81 3.21 4.30
C ASP A 76 13.99 4.16 4.50
N GLU A 77 14.36 4.92 3.46
CA GLU A 77 15.41 5.94 3.55
C GLU A 77 15.02 7.07 4.51
N LEU A 78 13.78 7.56 4.42
CA LEU A 78 13.27 8.60 5.31
C LEU A 78 13.30 8.12 6.77
N LEU A 79 12.79 6.93 7.06
CA LEU A 79 12.76 6.38 8.41
C LEU A 79 14.16 6.05 8.94
N SER A 80 15.10 5.69 8.07
CA SER A 80 16.50 5.49 8.44
C SER A 80 17.20 6.80 8.81
N SER A 81 16.85 7.91 8.13
CA SER A 81 17.43 9.24 8.38
C SER A 81 16.79 9.94 9.59
N CYS A 82 15.45 9.99 9.63
CA CYS A 82 14.68 10.74 10.65
C CYS A 82 14.25 9.89 11.86
N GLY A 83 14.39 8.56 11.79
CA GLY A 83 13.91 7.61 12.78
C GLY A 83 12.44 7.22 12.60
N ASN A 84 12.05 6.09 13.19
CA ASN A 84 10.69 5.52 13.10
C ASN A 84 9.60 6.44 13.67
N GLU A 85 9.95 7.43 14.50
CA GLU A 85 9.00 8.39 15.03
C GLU A 85 8.47 9.36 13.98
N ALA A 86 9.17 9.53 12.85
CA ALA A 86 8.74 10.38 11.74
C ALA A 86 7.38 9.96 11.15
N VAL A 87 6.98 8.69 11.33
CA VAL A 87 5.64 8.20 10.95
C VAL A 87 4.53 8.95 11.69
N LYS A 88 4.79 9.46 12.90
CA LYS A 88 3.81 10.27 13.66
C LYS A 88 3.46 11.57 12.92
N ASP A 89 4.38 12.07 12.11
CA ASP A 89 4.25 13.27 11.29
C ASP A 89 3.89 12.97 9.83
N PHE A 90 3.39 11.77 9.55
CA PHE A 90 3.05 11.34 8.19
C PHE A 90 2.17 12.33 7.42
N ILE A 91 1.27 13.05 8.10
CA ILE A 91 0.42 14.09 7.49
C ILE A 91 1.21 15.25 6.87
N ASN A 92 2.45 15.47 7.33
CA ASN A 92 3.35 16.50 6.82
C ASN A 92 4.27 15.99 5.70
N TRP A 93 4.23 14.69 5.40
CA TRP A 93 5.03 14.13 4.31
C TRP A 93 4.39 14.50 2.98
N LYS A 94 5.18 15.08 2.08
CA LYS A 94 4.72 15.44 0.75
C LYS A 94 5.28 14.45 -0.26
N PHE A 95 4.44 13.54 -0.71
CA PHE A 95 4.80 12.63 -1.78
C PHE A 95 4.83 13.36 -3.13
N LEU A 96 6.02 13.46 -3.72
CA LEU A 96 6.27 14.00 -5.05
C LEU A 96 6.09 12.94 -6.14
N MET A 97 6.37 11.68 -5.79
CA MET A 97 6.08 10.49 -6.58
C MET A 97 5.60 9.39 -5.63
N GLU A 98 4.65 8.60 -6.09
CA GLU A 98 3.99 7.58 -5.28
C GLU A 98 3.97 6.24 -6.01
N LYS A 99 4.17 5.17 -5.26
CA LYS A 99 3.85 3.83 -5.73
C LYS A 99 2.35 3.65 -5.84
N GLU A 100 1.96 2.63 -6.60
CA GLU A 100 0.57 2.18 -6.65
C GLU A 100 0.49 0.67 -6.38
N TRP A 101 -0.69 0.24 -5.90
CA TRP A 101 -1.06 -1.16 -5.96
C TRP A 101 -1.45 -1.50 -7.38
N VAL A 102 -0.73 -2.43 -7.99
CA VAL A 102 -0.99 -2.95 -9.32
C VAL A 102 -1.74 -4.27 -9.22
N ILE A 103 -2.76 -4.41 -10.06
CA ILE A 103 -3.52 -5.65 -10.23
C ILE A 103 -3.15 -6.29 -11.55
N THR A 104 -2.85 -7.59 -11.52
CA THR A 104 -2.65 -8.39 -12.73
C THR A 104 -3.62 -9.55 -12.86
N ASP A 105 -3.73 -10.07 -14.08
CA ASP A 105 -4.35 -11.36 -14.35
C ASP A 105 -3.41 -12.55 -14.04
N GLY A 106 -3.86 -13.76 -14.37
CA GLY A 106 -3.15 -15.01 -14.07
C GLY A 106 -1.91 -15.22 -14.93
N ASN A 107 -1.76 -14.41 -15.99
CA ASN A 107 -0.62 -14.37 -16.87
C ASN A 107 0.27 -13.15 -16.58
N ARG A 108 0.09 -12.51 -15.42
CA ARG A 108 0.81 -11.28 -15.00
C ARG A 108 0.59 -10.08 -15.92
N LYS A 109 -0.48 -10.06 -16.73
CA LYS A 109 -0.82 -8.88 -17.53
C LYS A 109 -1.45 -7.84 -16.63
N PHE A 110 -0.97 -6.60 -16.75
CA PHE A 110 -1.53 -5.44 -16.06
C PHE A 110 -3.02 -5.29 -16.39
N ILE A 111 -3.83 -5.06 -15.36
CA ILE A 111 -5.27 -4.78 -15.49
C ILE A 111 -5.52 -3.31 -15.15
N CYS A 112 -5.13 -2.92 -13.95
CA CYS A 112 -5.29 -1.57 -13.42
C CYS A 112 -4.39 -1.37 -12.21
N SER A 113 -4.29 -0.12 -11.76
CA SER A 113 -3.63 0.26 -10.52
C SER A 113 -4.57 1.11 -9.65
N PHE A 114 -4.25 1.19 -8.36
CA PHE A 114 -4.94 2.04 -7.41
C PHE A 114 -4.02 2.44 -6.25
N THR A 115 -4.25 3.62 -5.70
CA THR A 115 -3.46 4.15 -4.58
C THR A 115 -4.05 3.75 -3.21
N THR A 116 -5.38 3.72 -3.10
CA THR A 116 -6.12 3.64 -1.83
C THR A 116 -7.22 2.57 -1.86
N LEU A 117 -7.54 1.96 -0.72
CA LEU A 117 -8.47 0.81 -0.67
C LEU A 117 -9.91 1.12 -1.09
N ASP A 118 -10.38 2.36 -0.96
CA ASP A 118 -11.70 2.76 -1.46
C ASP A 118 -11.81 2.55 -2.98
N LYS A 119 -10.69 2.69 -3.69
CA LYS A 119 -10.56 2.45 -5.13
C LYS A 119 -10.29 0.97 -5.48
N LEU A 120 -10.17 0.08 -4.48
CA LEU A 120 -9.94 -1.35 -4.70
C LEU A 120 -11.07 -1.94 -5.57
N PRO A 121 -10.75 -2.37 -6.81
CA PRO A 121 -11.77 -2.93 -7.69
C PRO A 121 -12.21 -4.31 -7.19
N LYS A 122 -13.51 -4.60 -7.40
CA LYS A 122 -14.02 -5.96 -7.21
C LYS A 122 -13.35 -6.87 -8.22
N ARG A 123 -12.94 -8.07 -7.78
CA ARG A 123 -12.40 -9.10 -8.68
C ARG A 123 -13.36 -9.40 -9.83
N THR A 124 -14.68 -9.40 -9.61
CA THR A 124 -15.66 -9.72 -10.67
C THR A 124 -15.79 -8.68 -11.77
N LYS A 125 -15.26 -7.46 -11.59
CA LYS A 125 -15.32 -6.39 -12.61
C LYS A 125 -14.35 -6.66 -13.77
N HIS A 126 -13.30 -7.42 -13.52
CA HIS A 126 -12.33 -7.86 -14.52
C HIS A 126 -12.35 -9.39 -14.47
N ARG A 127 -12.86 -10.09 -15.50
CA ARG A 127 -13.00 -11.57 -15.51
C ARG A 127 -11.63 -12.27 -15.33
N CYS A 128 -11.13 -12.35 -14.11
CA CYS A 128 -9.91 -13.01 -13.68
C CYS A 128 -10.27 -14.15 -12.72
#